data_AF-A0AA39PLI3-F1
#
_entry.id   AF-A0AA39PLI3-F1
#
_cell.length_a   1.000
_cell.length_b   1.000
_cell.length_c   1.000
_cell.angle_alpha   90.00
_cell.angle_beta   90.00
_cell.angle_gamma   90.00
#
_symmetry.space_group_name_H-M   'P 1'
#
loop_
_entity.id
_entity.type
_entity.pdbx_description
1 polymer ?
#
loop_
_entity_poly.entity_id
_entity_poly.type
_entity_poly.pdbx_seq_one_letter_code
_entity_poly.pdbx_strand_id
1 'polypeptide(L)'
;MARSSLQGFYGYTDTLSGVFYGPGSVSTALPTLLSTLGVRRALIVTTKSLVNKTDVVKKIETILKDNEAYGATFYEIGEHAPVAGIRRAIKVFRDYECDVIVSVGGGSPIDAAKAILHYSQEETGGPTLLQIAIPTTLSAAEYTIGAGFTNDQGDKVGVTSSKLAPAGIILDAELTLPTPERLLPCLSRSLWVETPR
;
A
#
# COMPACT_ATOMS: atom_id res chain seq x y z
N MET A 1 13.87 -23.52 31.58
CA MET A 1 13.23 -22.79 30.46
C MET A 1 13.47 -21.30 30.66
N ALA A 2 14.24 -20.64 29.79
CA ALA A 2 14.46 -19.20 29.89
C ALA A 2 13.15 -18.48 29.57
N ARG A 3 12.62 -17.70 30.53
CA ARG A 3 11.50 -16.79 30.26
C ARG A 3 12.04 -15.68 29.36
N SER A 4 11.49 -15.58 28.16
CA SER A 4 11.80 -14.50 27.23
C SER A 4 11.52 -13.14 27.89
N SER A 5 12.49 -12.24 27.84
CA SER A 5 12.40 -10.85 28.31
C SER A 5 11.81 -9.90 27.27
N LEU A 6 11.28 -10.43 26.15
CA LEU A 6 10.64 -9.63 25.11
C LEU A 6 9.41 -8.93 25.69
N GLN A 7 9.58 -7.63 25.93
CA GLN A 7 8.51 -6.69 26.24
C GLN A 7 8.40 -5.72 25.07
N GLY A 8 7.17 -5.33 24.71
CA GLY A 8 6.92 -4.42 23.61
C GLY A 8 5.56 -3.76 23.74
N PHE A 9 5.43 -2.58 23.15
CA PHE A 9 4.18 -1.86 23.01
C PHE A 9 3.99 -1.53 21.54
N TYR A 10 2.81 -1.84 21.00
CA TYR A 10 2.42 -1.47 19.64
C TYR A 10 1.15 -0.63 19.71
N GLY A 11 1.28 0.65 19.38
CA GLY A 11 0.15 1.57 19.19
C GLY A 11 -0.19 1.67 17.71
N TYR A 12 -1.47 1.58 17.37
CA TYR A 12 -1.98 1.82 16.02
C TYR A 12 -2.44 3.27 15.88
N THR A 13 -2.56 3.75 14.64
CA THR A 13 -3.08 5.09 14.33
C THR A 13 -4.60 5.08 14.36
N ASP A 14 -5.22 6.23 14.66
CA ASP A 14 -6.69 6.38 14.62
C ASP A 14 -7.29 6.10 13.22
N THR A 15 -6.45 6.13 12.18
CA THR A 15 -6.86 5.79 10.82
C THR A 15 -7.07 4.29 10.60
N LEU A 16 -6.33 3.43 11.32
CA LEU A 16 -6.27 2.00 11.05
C LEU A 16 -7.52 1.28 11.58
N SER A 17 -8.39 0.85 10.67
CA SER A 17 -9.61 0.08 10.97
C SER A 17 -9.36 -1.41 11.14
N GLY A 18 -8.25 -1.93 10.60
CA GLY A 18 -7.90 -3.34 10.78
C GLY A 18 -6.71 -3.83 9.96
N VAL A 19 -6.12 -4.93 10.44
CA VAL A 19 -5.10 -5.71 9.75
C VAL A 19 -5.67 -7.10 9.50
N PHE A 20 -5.89 -7.42 8.23
CA PHE A 20 -6.37 -8.72 7.79
C PHE A 20 -5.18 -9.53 7.28
N TYR A 21 -5.14 -10.82 7.58
CA TYR A 21 -4.02 -11.66 7.20
C TYR A 21 -4.47 -13.09 6.91
N GLY A 22 -3.69 -13.80 6.11
CA GLY A 22 -3.88 -15.21 5.78
C GLY A 22 -3.96 -15.48 4.28
N PRO A 23 -3.72 -16.73 3.84
CA PRO A 23 -3.79 -17.08 2.42
C PRO A 23 -5.19 -16.85 1.86
N GLY A 24 -5.28 -16.13 0.73
CA GLY A 24 -6.55 -15.83 0.06
C GLY A 24 -7.42 -14.81 0.80
N SER A 25 -6.94 -14.23 1.91
CA SER A 25 -7.69 -13.28 2.74
C SER A 25 -8.14 -12.03 1.98
N VAL A 26 -7.48 -11.67 0.88
CA VAL A 26 -7.87 -10.49 0.09
C VAL A 26 -9.30 -10.58 -0.45
N SER A 27 -9.79 -11.79 -0.70
CA SER A 27 -11.13 -12.04 -1.22
C SER A 27 -12.26 -11.63 -0.27
N THR A 28 -12.02 -11.70 1.04
CA THR A 28 -13.00 -11.33 2.07
C THR A 28 -12.65 -10.01 2.75
N ALA A 29 -11.36 -9.75 2.96
CA ALA A 29 -10.87 -8.55 3.64
C ALA A 29 -11.11 -7.27 2.83
N LEU A 30 -10.89 -7.29 1.52
CA LEU A 30 -11.07 -6.10 0.70
C LEU A 30 -12.55 -5.65 0.69
N PRO A 31 -13.54 -6.51 0.38
CA PRO A 31 -14.96 -6.14 0.51
C PRO A 31 -15.35 -5.65 1.90
N THR A 32 -14.83 -6.30 2.96
CA THR A 32 -15.08 -5.89 4.35
C THR A 32 -14.59 -4.47 4.62
N LEU A 33 -13.37 -4.14 4.18
CA LEU A 33 -12.79 -2.80 4.33
C LEU A 33 -13.53 -1.76 3.50
N LEU A 34 -13.93 -2.09 2.25
CA LEU A 34 -14.72 -1.18 1.42
C LEU A 34 -16.03 -0.77 2.13
N SER A 35 -16.75 -1.76 2.67
CA SER A 35 -17.99 -1.54 3.41
C SER A 35 -17.76 -0.75 4.71
N THR A 36 -16.75 -1.14 5.50
CA THR A 36 -16.43 -0.50 6.78
C THR A 36 -16.02 0.96 6.62
N LEU A 37 -15.29 1.28 5.55
CA LEU A 37 -14.79 2.62 5.27
C LEU A 37 -15.78 3.46 4.43
N GLY A 38 -16.91 2.89 4.00
CA GLY A 38 -17.89 3.58 3.14
C GLY A 38 -17.35 3.96 1.76
N VAL A 39 -16.42 3.17 1.23
CA VAL A 39 -15.77 3.40 -0.07
C VAL A 39 -16.75 3.12 -1.19
N ARG A 40 -16.79 3.99 -2.21
CA ARG A 40 -17.58 3.77 -3.42
C ARG A 40 -16.73 3.58 -4.65
N ARG A 41 -15.51 4.12 -4.70
CA ARG A 41 -14.68 4.06 -5.91
C ARG A 41 -13.19 4.13 -5.61
N ALA A 42 -12.49 3.06 -5.93
CA ALA A 42 -11.07 2.88 -5.66
C ALA A 42 -10.19 3.16 -6.89
N LEU A 43 -9.10 3.88 -6.65
CA LEU A 43 -7.94 3.90 -7.54
C LEU A 43 -6.93 2.84 -7.08
N ILE A 44 -6.63 1.85 -7.92
CA ILE A 44 -5.52 0.94 -7.65
C ILE A 44 -4.21 1.66 -8.00
N VAL A 45 -3.27 1.71 -7.08
CA VAL A 45 -1.90 2.22 -7.31
C VAL A 45 -0.92 1.08 -7.22
N THR A 46 -0.18 0.85 -8.31
CA THR A 46 0.75 -0.29 -8.42
C THR A 46 1.92 0.02 -9.37
N THR A 47 2.69 -0.99 -9.74
CA THR A 47 3.86 -0.88 -10.64
C THR A 47 3.63 -1.65 -11.93
N LYS A 48 4.22 -1.16 -13.04
CA LYS A 48 4.25 -1.86 -14.35
C LYS A 48 4.72 -3.32 -14.23
N SER A 49 5.73 -3.56 -13.39
CA SER A 49 6.27 -4.91 -13.19
C SER A 49 5.25 -5.86 -12.58
N LEU A 50 4.44 -5.40 -11.62
CA LEU A 50 3.46 -6.27 -10.97
C LEU A 50 2.31 -6.61 -11.93
N VAL A 51 1.84 -5.63 -12.69
CA VAL A 51 0.79 -5.79 -13.72
C VAL A 51 1.23 -6.76 -14.82
N ASN A 52 2.47 -6.64 -15.30
CA ASN A 52 2.94 -7.40 -16.46
C ASN A 52 3.39 -8.82 -16.12
N LYS A 53 3.80 -9.08 -14.87
CA LYS A 53 4.41 -10.36 -14.47
C LYS A 53 3.49 -11.26 -13.65
N THR A 54 2.39 -10.73 -13.13
CA THR A 54 1.52 -11.45 -12.19
C THR A 54 0.05 -11.13 -12.46
N ASP A 55 -0.84 -12.02 -12.04
CA ASP A 55 -2.29 -11.77 -12.07
C ASP A 55 -2.81 -11.12 -10.78
N VAL A 56 -1.92 -10.71 -9.86
CA VAL A 56 -2.28 -10.09 -8.57
C VAL A 56 -3.19 -8.89 -8.78
N VAL A 57 -2.80 -7.96 -9.65
CA VAL A 57 -3.57 -6.74 -9.89
C VAL A 57 -4.94 -7.06 -10.49
N LYS A 58 -5.01 -8.02 -11.43
CA LYS A 58 -6.28 -8.47 -12.02
C LYS A 58 -7.22 -9.07 -10.97
N LYS A 59 -6.70 -9.87 -10.03
CA LYS A 59 -7.49 -10.41 -8.90
C LYS A 59 -8.12 -9.29 -8.09
N ILE A 60 -7.35 -8.22 -7.78
CA ILE A 60 -7.87 -7.05 -7.06
C ILE A 60 -8.90 -6.28 -7.91
N GLU A 61 -8.63 -6.07 -9.20
CA GLU A 61 -9.59 -5.43 -10.12
C GLU A 61 -10.92 -6.18 -10.17
N THR A 62 -10.90 -7.52 -10.25
CA THR A 62 -12.12 -8.34 -10.25
C THR A 62 -12.89 -8.14 -8.95
N ILE A 63 -12.23 -8.25 -7.79
CA ILE A 63 -12.89 -8.05 -6.49
C ILE A 63 -13.52 -6.65 -6.40
N LEU A 64 -12.82 -5.61 -6.85
CA LEU A 64 -13.35 -4.25 -6.87
C LEU A 64 -14.53 -4.10 -7.82
N LYS A 65 -14.51 -4.75 -8.99
CA LYS A 65 -15.62 -4.74 -9.97
C LYS A 65 -16.85 -5.46 -9.42
N ASP A 66 -16.67 -6.61 -8.78
CA ASP A 66 -17.74 -7.41 -8.17
C ASP A 66 -18.44 -6.67 -7.02
N ASN A 67 -17.76 -5.69 -6.42
CA ASN A 67 -18.30 -4.82 -5.37
C ASN A 67 -18.64 -3.40 -5.89
N GLU A 68 -18.72 -3.20 -7.20
CA GLU A 68 -19.03 -1.92 -7.86
C GLU A 68 -18.12 -0.74 -7.44
N ALA A 69 -16.93 -1.05 -6.92
CA ALA A 69 -15.98 -0.10 -6.35
C ALA A 69 -14.77 0.17 -7.26
N TYR A 70 -14.72 -0.39 -8.47
CA TYR A 70 -13.59 -0.17 -9.38
C TYR A 70 -13.66 1.19 -10.07
N GLY A 71 -12.66 2.05 -9.82
CA GLY A 71 -12.48 3.31 -10.53
C GLY A 71 -11.49 3.17 -11.69
N ALA A 72 -10.20 2.99 -11.37
CA ALA A 72 -9.13 2.85 -12.34
C ALA A 72 -7.91 2.14 -11.74
N THR A 73 -6.97 1.77 -12.62
CA THR A 73 -5.66 1.22 -12.23
C THR A 73 -4.55 2.11 -12.73
N PHE A 74 -3.75 2.67 -11.82
CA PHE A 74 -2.57 3.46 -12.11
C PHE A 74 -1.30 2.67 -11.78
N TYR A 75 -0.56 2.28 -12.82
CA TYR A 75 0.64 1.45 -12.69
C TYR A 75 1.93 2.16 -13.08
N GLU A 76 1.89 3.47 -13.36
CA GLU A 76 3.05 4.25 -13.78
C GLU A 76 3.88 4.83 -12.63
N ILE A 77 3.75 4.27 -11.42
CA ILE A 77 4.66 4.59 -10.33
C ILE A 77 6.03 3.98 -10.65
N GLY A 78 6.98 4.85 -11.00
CA GLY A 78 8.38 4.49 -11.17
C GLY A 78 9.07 4.20 -9.84
N GLU A 79 10.31 3.71 -9.93
CA GLU A 79 11.18 3.53 -8.76
C GLU A 79 11.35 4.86 -8.01
N HIS A 80 11.32 4.82 -6.68
CA HIS A 80 11.34 6.01 -5.80
C HIS A 80 10.21 7.03 -6.01
N ALA A 81 9.09 6.63 -6.63
CA ALA A 81 7.86 7.40 -6.73
C ALA A 81 8.08 8.87 -7.18
N PRO A 82 8.58 9.13 -8.40
CA PRO A 82 8.84 10.49 -8.84
C PRO A 82 7.57 11.36 -8.80
N VAL A 83 7.70 12.62 -8.38
CA VAL A 83 6.56 13.54 -8.20
C VAL A 83 5.71 13.72 -9.46
N ALA A 84 6.30 13.60 -10.65
CA ALA A 84 5.57 13.59 -11.91
C ALA A 84 4.57 12.41 -12.00
N GLY A 85 4.93 11.24 -11.49
CA GLY A 85 4.02 10.08 -11.39
C GLY A 85 2.91 10.31 -10.37
N ILE A 86 3.23 10.93 -9.23
CA ILE A 86 2.26 11.31 -8.20
C ILE A 86 1.21 12.27 -8.77
N ARG A 87 1.62 13.34 -9.46
CA ARG A 87 0.69 14.31 -10.07
C ARG A 87 -0.24 13.66 -11.10
N ARG A 88 0.27 12.73 -11.93
CA ARG A 88 -0.56 11.97 -12.88
C ARG A 88 -1.57 11.08 -12.16
N ALA A 89 -1.17 10.42 -11.08
CA ALA A 89 -2.08 9.61 -10.28
C ALA A 89 -3.18 10.45 -9.63
N ILE A 90 -2.88 11.65 -9.11
CA ILE A 90 -3.89 12.60 -8.59
C ILE A 90 -4.87 12.99 -9.70
N LYS A 91 -4.40 13.20 -10.93
CA LYS A 91 -5.30 13.48 -12.06
C LYS A 91 -6.25 12.31 -12.32
N VAL A 92 -5.73 11.08 -12.41
CA VAL A 92 -6.56 9.88 -12.62
C VAL A 92 -7.54 9.68 -11.46
N PHE A 93 -7.10 9.88 -10.22
CA PHE A 93 -7.96 9.82 -9.04
C PHE A 93 -9.17 10.75 -9.17
N ARG A 94 -8.96 11.99 -9.63
CA ARG A 94 -10.02 12.98 -9.86
C ARG A 94 -10.89 12.65 -11.07
N ASP A 95 -10.29 12.32 -12.21
CA ASP A 95 -10.99 12.04 -13.48
C ASP A 95 -11.98 10.87 -13.33
N TYR A 96 -11.63 9.89 -12.50
CA TYR A 96 -12.46 8.72 -12.22
C TYR A 96 -13.28 8.86 -10.93
N GLU A 97 -13.29 10.03 -10.28
CA GLU A 97 -14.07 10.30 -9.06
C GLU A 97 -13.83 9.26 -7.94
N CYS A 98 -12.58 8.84 -7.78
CA CYS A 98 -12.21 7.91 -6.72
C CYS A 98 -12.31 8.57 -5.34
N ASP A 99 -12.59 7.77 -4.30
CA ASP A 99 -12.62 8.20 -2.89
C ASP A 99 -11.66 7.40 -1.99
N VAL A 100 -10.99 6.38 -2.51
CA VAL A 100 -9.91 5.66 -1.82
C VAL A 100 -8.78 5.27 -2.77
N ILE A 101 -7.57 5.13 -2.22
CA ILE A 101 -6.45 4.50 -2.91
C ILE A 101 -6.26 3.07 -2.40
N VAL A 102 -6.26 2.09 -3.30
CA VAL A 102 -5.85 0.71 -3.01
C VAL A 102 -4.43 0.51 -3.53
N SER A 103 -3.44 0.60 -2.64
CA SER A 103 -2.04 0.38 -3.02
C SER A 103 -1.70 -1.11 -3.03
N VAL A 104 -1.14 -1.61 -4.14
CA VAL A 104 -0.81 -3.03 -4.33
C VAL A 104 0.64 -3.17 -4.79
N GLY A 105 1.46 -3.87 -4.01
CA GLY A 105 2.85 -4.15 -4.35
C GLY A 105 3.80 -4.00 -3.16
N GLY A 106 5.04 -3.59 -3.41
CA GLY A 106 6.01 -3.35 -2.34
C GLY A 106 5.93 -1.95 -1.73
N GLY A 107 6.99 -1.54 -1.04
CA GLY A 107 7.07 -0.22 -0.41
C GLY A 107 6.89 0.95 -1.38
N SER A 108 7.37 0.86 -2.62
CA SER A 108 7.26 1.97 -3.59
C SER A 108 5.82 2.38 -3.94
N PRO A 109 4.91 1.49 -4.38
CA PRO A 109 3.52 1.87 -4.62
C PRO A 109 2.76 2.26 -3.34
N ILE A 110 3.15 1.71 -2.18
CA ILE A 110 2.56 2.08 -0.87
C ILE A 110 2.96 3.51 -0.47
N ASP A 111 4.24 3.85 -0.56
CA ASP A 111 4.75 5.20 -0.29
C ASP A 111 4.25 6.21 -1.33
N ALA A 112 4.16 5.80 -2.60
CA ALA A 112 3.58 6.63 -3.64
C ALA A 112 2.11 6.98 -3.34
N ALA A 113 1.31 6.01 -2.88
CA ALA A 113 -0.06 6.25 -2.46
C ALA A 113 -0.13 7.32 -1.37
N LYS A 114 0.70 7.20 -0.32
CA LYS A 114 0.79 8.22 0.74
C LYS A 114 1.20 9.59 0.22
N ALA A 115 2.16 9.65 -0.71
CA ALA A 115 2.56 10.91 -1.33
C ALA A 115 1.41 11.52 -2.15
N ILE A 116 0.61 10.70 -2.84
CA ILE A 116 -0.63 11.14 -3.52
C ILE A 116 -1.62 11.71 -2.50
N LEU A 117 -1.84 11.04 -1.36
CA LEU A 117 -2.72 11.56 -0.30
C LEU A 117 -2.25 12.92 0.22
N HIS A 118 -0.95 13.06 0.48
CA HIS A 118 -0.34 14.29 0.97
C HIS A 118 -0.52 15.45 -0.02
N TYR A 119 -0.09 15.26 -1.27
CA TYR A 119 -0.20 16.31 -2.29
C TYR A 119 -1.66 16.64 -2.64
N SER A 120 -2.54 15.64 -2.69
CA SER A 120 -3.97 15.89 -2.90
C SER A 120 -4.57 16.74 -1.77
N GLN A 121 -4.14 16.52 -0.53
CA GLN A 121 -4.58 17.34 0.61
C GLN A 121 -4.01 18.76 0.53
N GLU A 122 -2.74 18.93 0.15
CA GLU A 122 -2.14 20.25 -0.06
C GLU A 122 -2.82 21.04 -1.18
N GLU A 123 -3.18 20.39 -2.30
CA GLU A 123 -3.87 21.02 -3.43
C GLU A 123 -5.30 21.45 -3.09
N THR A 124 -6.02 20.65 -2.29
CA THR A 124 -7.46 20.88 -2.04
C THR A 124 -7.74 21.60 -0.72
N GLY A 125 -6.82 21.59 0.24
CA GLY A 125 -7.06 22.01 1.62
C GLY A 125 -8.08 21.13 2.37
N GLY A 126 -8.56 20.04 1.74
CA GLY A 126 -9.60 19.17 2.26
C GLY A 126 -9.09 18.11 3.25
N PRO A 127 -9.96 17.17 3.67
CA PRO A 127 -9.53 16.03 4.47
C PRO A 127 -8.54 15.16 3.69
N THR A 128 -7.60 14.54 4.40
CA THR A 128 -6.70 13.55 3.81
C THR A 128 -7.53 12.33 3.41
N LEU A 129 -7.37 11.92 2.15
CA LEU A 129 -8.00 10.72 1.60
C LEU A 129 -7.49 9.46 2.30
N LEU A 130 -8.18 8.33 2.09
CA LEU A 130 -7.82 7.05 2.72
C LEU A 130 -7.02 6.16 1.77
N GLN A 131 -6.22 5.28 2.37
CA GLN A 131 -5.48 4.22 1.66
C GLN A 131 -5.76 2.85 2.28
N ILE A 132 -5.97 1.85 1.43
CA ILE A 132 -5.91 0.42 1.79
C ILE A 132 -4.61 -0.15 1.22
N ALA A 133 -3.79 -0.80 2.05
CA ALA A 133 -2.51 -1.38 1.66
C ALA A 133 -2.59 -2.89 1.49
N ILE A 134 -2.20 -3.38 0.31
CA ILE A 134 -2.09 -4.80 -0.03
C ILE A 134 -0.62 -5.09 -0.38
N PRO A 135 0.26 -5.27 0.62
CA PRO A 135 1.68 -5.49 0.39
C PRO A 135 1.96 -6.86 -0.23
N THR A 136 2.82 -6.90 -1.25
CA THR A 136 3.33 -8.14 -1.86
C THR A 136 4.79 -8.42 -1.49
N THR A 137 5.49 -7.44 -0.90
CA THR A 137 6.90 -7.57 -0.48
C THR A 137 7.09 -7.51 1.03
N LEU A 138 6.05 -7.20 1.82
CA LEU A 138 6.11 -7.11 3.28
C LEU A 138 7.26 -6.21 3.79
N SER A 139 7.42 -5.03 3.20
CA SER A 139 8.49 -4.08 3.53
C SER A 139 8.22 -3.24 4.78
N ALA A 140 7.10 -3.48 5.48
CA ALA A 140 6.60 -2.70 6.60
C ALA A 140 6.19 -1.25 6.28
N ALA A 141 6.24 -0.83 5.02
CA ALA A 141 5.76 0.48 4.57
C ALA A 141 4.27 0.68 4.92
N GLU A 142 3.48 -0.39 4.89
CA GLU A 142 2.09 -0.44 5.29
C GLU A 142 1.86 -0.09 6.78
N TYR A 143 2.89 -0.15 7.63
CA TYR A 143 2.80 0.17 9.07
C TYR A 143 3.35 1.54 9.45
N THR A 144 3.82 2.33 8.48
CA THR A 144 4.44 3.63 8.75
C THR A 144 3.50 4.80 8.42
N ILE A 145 3.71 5.91 9.11
CA ILE A 145 3.03 7.21 8.85
C ILE A 145 3.77 8.08 7.82
N GLY A 146 4.83 7.54 7.20
CA GLY A 146 5.73 8.28 6.34
C GLY A 146 5.78 7.74 4.93
N ALA A 147 6.20 8.58 4.00
CA ALA A 147 6.43 8.25 2.60
C ALA A 147 7.71 8.92 2.10
N GLY A 148 8.51 8.17 1.35
CA GLY A 148 9.65 8.71 0.61
C GLY A 148 9.35 8.80 -0.88
N PHE A 149 9.65 9.94 -1.51
CA PHE A 149 9.50 10.13 -2.95
C PHE A 149 10.60 11.03 -3.51
N THR A 150 10.71 11.11 -4.84
CA THR A 150 11.71 11.94 -5.52
C THR A 150 11.07 13.20 -6.09
N ASN A 151 11.59 14.37 -5.76
CA ASN A 151 11.07 15.65 -6.23
C ASN A 151 11.51 15.97 -7.69
N ASP A 152 11.07 17.11 -8.23
CA ASP A 152 11.43 17.55 -9.59
C ASP A 152 12.94 17.83 -9.76
N GLN A 153 13.68 18.05 -8.67
CA GLN A 153 15.14 18.28 -8.67
C GLN A 153 15.96 16.98 -8.58
N GLY A 154 15.31 15.84 -8.39
CA GLY A 154 15.96 14.54 -8.19
C GLY A 154 16.32 14.24 -6.73
N ASP A 155 15.96 15.10 -5.79
CA ASP A 155 16.21 14.87 -4.37
C ASP A 155 15.17 13.93 -3.77
N LYS A 156 15.63 13.11 -2.82
CA LYS A 156 14.77 12.27 -2.01
C LYS A 156 14.12 13.10 -0.91
N VAL A 157 12.80 13.26 -0.99
CA VAL A 157 11.97 13.97 -0.02
C VAL A 157 11.19 12.96 0.81
N GLY A 158 11.06 13.25 2.10
CA GLY A 158 10.25 12.47 3.04
C GLY A 158 9.13 13.32 3.59
N VAL A 159 7.93 12.76 3.66
CA VAL A 159 6.78 13.37 4.33
C VAL A 159 6.25 12.43 5.40
N THR A 160 5.82 12.99 6.53
CA THR A 160 5.29 12.23 7.66
C THR A 160 4.05 12.92 8.22
N SER A 161 3.00 12.13 8.45
CA SER A 161 1.78 12.59 9.10
C SER A 161 0.96 11.40 9.55
N SER A 162 0.35 11.48 10.73
CA SER A 162 -0.52 10.42 11.25
C SER A 162 -1.66 10.06 10.29
N LYS A 163 -2.07 11.00 9.43
CA LYS A 163 -3.13 10.81 8.43
C LYS A 163 -2.68 10.00 7.19
N LEU A 164 -1.38 9.73 7.04
CA LEU A 164 -0.83 8.94 5.94
C LEU A 164 -0.73 7.44 6.25
N ALA A 165 -1.02 7.03 7.50
CA ALA A 165 -1.12 5.61 7.80
C ALA A 165 -2.31 4.99 7.04
N PRO A 166 -2.13 3.78 6.47
CA PRO A 166 -3.24 3.06 5.83
C PRO A 166 -4.43 2.88 6.77
N ALA A 167 -5.63 3.04 6.22
CA ALA A 167 -6.88 2.78 6.92
C ALA A 167 -7.19 1.28 7.03
N GLY A 168 -6.61 0.46 6.16
CA GLY A 168 -6.68 -1.00 6.23
C GLY A 168 -5.45 -1.64 5.62
N ILE A 169 -5.01 -2.75 6.20
CA ILE A 169 -3.86 -3.52 5.73
C ILE A 169 -4.32 -4.96 5.46
N ILE A 170 -3.97 -5.52 4.29
CA ILE A 170 -4.31 -6.88 3.90
C ILE A 170 -3.03 -7.66 3.58
N LEU A 171 -2.61 -8.52 4.51
CA LEU A 171 -1.46 -9.41 4.38
C LEU A 171 -1.88 -10.77 3.83
N ASP A 172 -2.08 -10.85 2.52
CA ASP A 172 -2.41 -12.10 1.84
C ASP A 172 -1.16 -12.83 1.37
N ALA A 173 -0.90 -14.00 1.97
CA ALA A 173 0.27 -14.82 1.67
C ALA A 173 0.30 -15.35 0.23
N GLU A 174 -0.86 -15.51 -0.43
CA GLU A 174 -0.88 -15.95 -1.84
C GLU A 174 -0.36 -14.87 -2.78
N LEU A 175 -0.56 -13.59 -2.43
CA LEU A 175 -0.13 -12.46 -3.27
C LEU A 175 1.38 -12.20 -3.18
N THR A 176 2.07 -12.81 -2.21
CA THR A 176 3.53 -12.73 -2.07
C THR A 176 4.26 -13.83 -2.82
N LEU A 177 3.59 -14.93 -3.19
CA LEU A 177 4.19 -16.07 -3.89
C LEU A 177 4.88 -15.70 -5.21
N PRO A 178 4.34 -14.79 -6.04
CA PRO A 178 5.01 -14.38 -7.28
C PRO A 178 6.18 -13.41 -7.05
N THR A 179 6.37 -12.89 -5.83
CA THR A 179 7.44 -11.95 -5.50
C THR A 179 8.78 -12.70 -5.42
N PRO A 180 9.79 -12.32 -6.22
CA PRO A 180 11.13 -12.90 -6.11
C PRO A 180 11.71 -12.75 -4.70
N GLU A 181 12.36 -13.78 -4.17
CA GLU A 181 12.91 -13.82 -2.80
C GLU A 181 13.82 -12.62 -2.47
N ARG A 182 14.65 -12.18 -3.44
CA ARG A 182 15.48 -10.98 -3.36
C ARG A 182 14.71 -9.71 -2.94
N LEU A 183 13.43 -9.63 -3.28
CA LEU A 183 12.58 -8.47 -3.01
C LEU A 183 11.77 -8.58 -1.72
N LEU A 184 11.84 -9.72 -1.01
CA LEU A 184 11.20 -9.93 0.29
C LEU A 184 12.19 -9.54 1.39
N PRO A 185 12.15 -8.32 1.96
CA PRO A 185 13.15 -7.86 2.91
C PRO A 185 13.18 -8.75 4.16
N CYS A 186 12.01 -9.24 4.59
CA CYS A 186 11.83 -10.17 5.68
C CYS A 186 12.37 -11.60 5.42
N LEU A 187 12.59 -11.98 4.15
CA LEU A 187 13.25 -13.24 3.78
C LEU A 187 14.69 -13.02 3.30
N SER A 188 15.12 -11.77 3.12
CA SER A 188 16.50 -11.47 2.77
C SER A 188 17.41 -11.97 3.91
N ARG A 189 18.37 -12.83 3.54
CA ARG A 189 19.31 -13.56 4.41
C ARG A 189 19.98 -12.74 5.52
N SER A 190 19.94 -11.41 5.46
CA SER A 190 20.52 -10.49 6.43
C SER A 190 19.83 -10.49 7.81
N LEU A 191 18.57 -10.94 7.92
CA LEU A 191 17.84 -11.00 9.20
C LEU A 191 17.97 -12.34 9.93
N TRP A 192 18.40 -13.39 9.23
CA TRP A 192 18.70 -14.70 9.82
C TRP A 192 20.20 -14.94 9.72
N VAL A 193 20.96 -14.29 10.59
CA VAL A 193 22.31 -14.77 10.90
C VAL A 193 22.17 -16.21 11.35
N GLU A 194 22.70 -17.11 10.53
CA GLU A 194 22.84 -18.54 10.81
C GLU A 194 23.39 -18.71 12.24
N THR A 195 22.59 -19.29 13.13
CA THR A 195 23.15 -19.93 14.32
C THR A 195 24.11 -21.01 13.84
N PRO A 196 25.39 -21.00 14.27
CA PRO A 196 26.33 -22.03 13.86
C PRO A 196 25.83 -23.39 14.34
N ARG A 197 25.96 -24.39 13.47
CA ARG A 197 25.79 -25.80 13.82
C ARG A 197 26.85 -26.24 14.83
#